data_AF-A0A7S2W3Y9-F1
#
_entry.id   AF-A0A7S2W3Y9-F1
#
_cell.length_a   1.000
_cell.length_b   1.000
_cell.length_c   1.000
_cell.angle_alpha   90.00
_cell.angle_beta   90.00
_cell.angle_gamma   90.00
#
_symmetry.space_group_name_H-M   'P 1'
#
loop_
_entity.id
_entity.type
_entity.pdbx_description
1 polymer ?
#
loop_
_entity_poly.entity_id
_entity_poly.type
_entity_poly.pdbx_seq_one_letter_code
_entity_poly.pdbx_strand_id
1 'polypeptide(L)'
;GGTPGGTPRGKPAEEFSGTCHCSDSCSTDVLSTDANGHSCEDRIRYLIGTGESEVDACTQISSKEFPDDCGKCNPSLCADDYVAVEKTVVSCPPCSTSVCQSDENRCPVAHAPYLCTEGNNIQGCSPVPWKLDPVQCSECCQLTEECFEN
;
A
#
# COMPACT_ATOMS: atom_id res chain seq x y z
N GLY A 1 -17.08 14.74 -46.00
CA GLY A 1 -17.83 15.64 -45.12
C GLY A 1 -17.67 15.15 -43.69
N GLY A 2 -17.35 16.06 -42.77
CA GLY A 2 -17.32 15.80 -41.33
C GLY A 2 -15.95 16.01 -40.65
N THR A 3 -15.63 17.25 -40.33
CA THR A 3 -14.76 17.68 -39.20
C THR A 3 -15.56 18.76 -38.44
N PRO A 4 -15.16 19.27 -37.25
CA PRO A 4 -14.28 18.76 -36.18
C PRO A 4 -14.97 18.84 -34.79
N GLY A 5 -14.71 17.90 -33.88
CA GLY A 5 -15.23 17.94 -32.50
C GLY A 5 -14.14 18.31 -31.50
N GLY A 6 -14.12 19.58 -31.06
CA GLY A 6 -13.13 20.12 -30.16
C GLY A 6 -13.10 19.45 -28.78
N THR A 7 -11.91 19.20 -28.28
CA THR A 7 -11.62 18.78 -26.92
C THR A 7 -12.00 19.89 -25.93
N PRO A 8 -12.88 19.65 -24.94
CA PRO A 8 -12.98 20.55 -23.81
C PRO A 8 -11.75 20.36 -22.91
N ARG A 9 -11.03 21.47 -22.74
CA ARG A 9 -9.95 21.68 -21.77
C ARG A 9 -10.53 21.62 -20.34
N GLY A 10 -10.63 20.41 -19.81
CA GLY A 10 -10.90 20.13 -18.39
C GLY A 10 -9.59 19.85 -17.63
N LYS A 11 -9.64 19.92 -16.29
CA LYS A 11 -8.57 19.50 -15.35
C LYS A 11 -7.91 18.18 -15.78
N PRO A 12 -6.70 17.82 -15.29
CA PRO A 12 -6.26 16.43 -15.38
C PRO A 12 -7.36 15.57 -14.74
N ALA A 13 -8.14 14.89 -15.59
CA ALA A 13 -9.00 13.82 -15.18
C ALA A 13 -8.04 12.75 -14.65
N GLU A 14 -8.30 12.25 -13.45
CA GLU A 14 -7.67 11.02 -12.98
C GLU A 14 -7.83 10.00 -14.11
N GLU A 15 -6.73 9.74 -14.82
CA GLU A 15 -6.72 8.93 -16.01
C GLU A 15 -6.82 7.49 -15.53
N PHE A 16 -7.78 6.73 -16.06
CA PHE A 16 -7.84 5.30 -15.80
C PHE A 16 -6.50 4.68 -16.22
N SER A 17 -5.70 4.22 -15.24
CA SER A 17 -4.38 3.62 -15.43
C SER A 17 -4.43 2.32 -16.24
N GLY A 18 -5.63 1.82 -16.57
CA GLY A 18 -5.78 0.67 -17.45
C GLY A 18 -5.56 -0.66 -16.74
N THR A 19 -5.32 -0.68 -15.43
CA THR A 19 -4.98 -1.91 -14.70
C THR A 19 -5.50 -1.93 -13.26
N CYS A 20 -6.28 -0.93 -12.79
CA CYS A 20 -6.75 -0.91 -11.40
C CYS A 20 -5.61 -1.01 -10.37
N HIS A 21 -4.42 -0.48 -10.71
CA HIS A 21 -3.17 -0.66 -9.96
C HIS A 21 -2.74 -2.12 -9.76
N CYS A 22 -3.20 -3.01 -10.65
CA CYS A 22 -3.03 -4.45 -10.60
C CYS A 22 -2.55 -4.98 -11.94
N SER A 23 -1.33 -4.56 -12.31
CA SER A 23 -0.75 -4.90 -13.61
C SER A 23 -0.63 -6.40 -13.86
N ASP A 24 -0.48 -7.21 -12.81
CA ASP A 24 -0.30 -8.67 -12.93
C ASP A 24 -1.61 -9.45 -13.07
N SER A 25 -2.71 -9.00 -12.44
CA SER A 25 -3.98 -9.75 -12.42
C SER A 25 -5.09 -9.10 -13.23
N CYS A 26 -5.10 -7.77 -13.35
CA CYS A 26 -6.06 -7.00 -14.13
C CYS A 26 -5.51 -6.75 -15.54
N SER A 27 -5.31 -7.84 -16.29
CA SER A 27 -4.85 -7.74 -17.67
C SER A 27 -5.93 -7.15 -18.59
N THR A 28 -5.53 -6.70 -19.78
CA THR A 28 -6.45 -6.23 -20.83
C THR A 28 -7.53 -7.28 -21.17
N ASP A 29 -7.21 -8.57 -21.08
CA ASP A 29 -8.18 -9.66 -21.31
C ASP A 29 -9.28 -9.67 -20.23
N VAL A 30 -8.92 -9.46 -18.96
CA VAL A 30 -9.89 -9.33 -17.87
C VAL A 30 -10.74 -8.08 -18.07
N LEU A 31 -10.10 -6.96 -18.39
CA LEU A 31 -10.78 -5.69 -18.61
C LEU A 31 -11.77 -5.72 -19.77
N SER A 32 -11.48 -6.53 -20.79
CA SER A 32 -12.35 -6.75 -21.95
C SER A 32 -13.42 -7.82 -21.73
N THR A 33 -13.47 -8.48 -20.56
CA THR A 33 -14.46 -9.52 -20.26
C THR A 33 -15.86 -8.91 -20.19
N ASP A 34 -16.83 -9.56 -20.84
CA ASP A 34 -18.24 -9.14 -20.80
C ASP A 34 -18.84 -9.43 -19.42
N ALA A 35 -19.19 -8.36 -18.71
CA ALA A 35 -19.84 -8.37 -17.42
C ALA A 35 -21.28 -7.86 -17.58
N ASN A 36 -22.17 -8.78 -17.97
CA ASN A 36 -23.59 -8.51 -18.19
C ASN A 36 -23.86 -7.43 -19.28
N GLY A 37 -23.18 -7.54 -20.43
CA GLY A 37 -23.38 -6.67 -21.60
C GLY A 37 -22.51 -5.42 -21.66
N HIS A 38 -21.56 -5.26 -20.74
CA HIS A 38 -20.54 -4.22 -20.76
C HIS A 38 -19.18 -4.81 -20.35
N SER A 39 -18.08 -4.29 -20.89
CA SER A 39 -16.76 -4.71 -20.43
C SER A 39 -16.47 -4.17 -19.02
N CYS A 40 -15.63 -4.87 -18.25
CA CYS A 40 -15.16 -4.37 -16.95
C CYS A 40 -14.55 -2.96 -17.09
N GLU A 41 -13.78 -2.71 -18.15
CA GLU A 41 -13.20 -1.40 -18.48
C GLU A 41 -14.27 -0.32 -18.72
N ASP A 42 -15.28 -0.61 -19.53
CA ASP A 42 -16.35 0.34 -19.82
C ASP A 42 -17.11 0.73 -18.55
N ARG A 43 -17.34 -0.25 -17.67
CA ARG A 43 -18.00 -0.01 -16.38
C ARG A 43 -17.14 0.82 -15.44
N ILE A 44 -15.83 0.56 -15.37
CA ILE A 44 -14.89 1.40 -14.60
C ILE A 44 -14.88 2.83 -15.12
N ARG A 45 -14.73 3.02 -16.43
CA ARG A 45 -14.74 4.36 -17.06
C ARG A 45 -16.04 5.10 -16.79
N TYR A 46 -17.17 4.39 -16.80
CA TYR A 46 -18.45 4.98 -16.43
C TYR A 46 -18.44 5.50 -14.99
N LEU A 47 -18.00 4.68 -14.02
CA LEU A 47 -17.94 5.07 -12.60
C LEU A 47 -16.98 6.25 -12.37
N ILE A 48 -15.79 6.23 -12.98
CA ILE A 48 -14.86 7.36 -12.95
C ILE A 48 -15.51 8.63 -13.54
N GLY A 49 -16.21 8.49 -14.67
CA GLY A 49 -16.96 9.57 -15.30
C GLY A 49 -18.09 10.15 -14.43
N THR A 50 -18.62 9.38 -13.47
CA THR A 50 -19.58 9.86 -12.47
C THR A 50 -18.95 10.54 -11.25
N GLY A 51 -17.62 10.53 -11.17
CA GLY A 51 -16.85 11.19 -10.11
C GLY A 51 -16.23 10.25 -9.08
N GLU A 52 -16.27 8.92 -9.32
CA GLU A 52 -15.53 7.96 -8.48
C GLU A 52 -14.03 7.95 -8.80
N SER A 53 -13.22 7.52 -7.83
CA SER A 53 -11.80 7.26 -8.08
C SER A 53 -11.63 5.94 -8.85
N GLU A 54 -10.51 5.76 -9.54
CA GLU A 54 -10.21 4.48 -10.20
C GLU A 54 -10.23 3.31 -9.20
N VAL A 55 -9.64 3.48 -8.03
CA VAL A 55 -9.56 2.43 -6.99
C VAL A 55 -10.96 2.04 -6.51
N ASP A 56 -11.83 3.04 -6.26
CA ASP A 56 -13.20 2.78 -5.82
C ASP A 56 -14.01 2.09 -6.92
N ALA A 57 -13.90 2.57 -8.16
CA ALA A 57 -14.58 2.00 -9.32
C ALA A 57 -14.16 0.53 -9.54
N CYS A 58 -12.85 0.25 -9.52
CA CYS A 58 -12.30 -1.09 -9.64
C CYS A 58 -12.75 -2.00 -8.50
N THR A 59 -12.75 -1.51 -7.26
CA THR A 59 -13.25 -2.26 -6.09
C THR A 59 -14.74 -2.57 -6.23
N GLN A 60 -15.53 -1.61 -6.68
CA GLN A 60 -16.97 -1.77 -6.86
C GLN A 60 -17.28 -2.84 -7.89
N ILE A 61 -16.67 -2.78 -9.08
CA ILE A 61 -16.96 -3.77 -10.12
C ILE A 61 -16.44 -5.16 -9.77
N SER A 62 -15.29 -5.26 -9.11
CA SER A 62 -14.61 -6.53 -8.82
C SER A 62 -15.10 -7.21 -7.54
N SER A 63 -15.74 -6.48 -6.62
CA SER A 63 -16.17 -7.03 -5.32
C SER A 63 -17.70 -7.06 -5.17
N LYS A 64 -18.42 -6.16 -5.84
CA LYS A 64 -19.86 -5.96 -5.61
C LYS A 64 -20.71 -6.26 -6.84
N GLU A 65 -20.35 -5.72 -7.99
CA GLU A 65 -21.17 -5.85 -9.20
C GLU A 65 -20.89 -7.16 -9.95
N PHE A 66 -19.61 -7.46 -10.23
CA PHE A 66 -19.19 -8.54 -11.10
C PHE A 66 -17.95 -9.28 -10.55
N PRO A 67 -18.06 -9.92 -9.36
CA PRO A 67 -16.92 -10.59 -8.75
C PRO A 67 -16.38 -11.78 -9.56
N ASP A 68 -17.25 -12.47 -10.31
CA ASP A 68 -16.84 -13.63 -11.11
C ASP A 68 -16.11 -13.21 -12.40
N ASP A 69 -16.55 -12.12 -13.03
CA ASP A 69 -16.01 -11.66 -14.33
C ASP A 69 -14.86 -10.66 -14.15
N CYS A 70 -15.02 -9.70 -13.24
CA CYS A 70 -14.08 -8.60 -13.01
C CYS A 70 -13.24 -8.75 -11.73
N GLY A 71 -13.40 -9.84 -10.97
CA GLY A 71 -12.77 -10.02 -9.66
C GLY A 71 -11.24 -9.90 -9.66
N LYS A 72 -10.58 -10.24 -10.77
CA LYS A 72 -9.11 -10.13 -10.91
C LYS A 72 -8.61 -8.68 -10.97
N CYS A 73 -9.51 -7.73 -11.21
CA CYS A 73 -9.24 -6.30 -11.16
C CYS A 73 -9.47 -5.68 -9.79
N ASN A 74 -9.58 -6.49 -8.73
CA ASN A 74 -9.73 -6.00 -7.38
C ASN A 74 -8.40 -5.48 -6.82
N PRO A 75 -8.22 -4.16 -6.61
CA PRO A 75 -6.98 -3.60 -6.08
C PRO A 75 -6.56 -4.20 -4.72
N SER A 76 -7.50 -4.75 -3.94
CA SER A 76 -7.19 -5.40 -2.67
C SER A 76 -6.56 -6.79 -2.79
N LEU A 77 -6.66 -7.44 -3.96
CA LEU A 77 -6.17 -8.81 -4.20
C LEU A 77 -4.82 -8.87 -4.91
N CYS A 78 -4.38 -7.75 -5.48
CA CYS A 78 -3.20 -7.64 -6.33
C CYS A 78 -2.35 -6.42 -5.96
N ALA A 79 -2.66 -5.78 -4.84
CA ALA A 79 -1.73 -4.96 -4.09
C ALA A 79 -0.58 -5.83 -3.55
N ASP A 80 0.24 -6.37 -4.45
CA ASP A 80 1.58 -6.87 -4.14
C ASP A 80 2.64 -5.75 -4.20
N ASP A 81 2.27 -4.55 -4.67
CA ASP A 81 3.14 -3.34 -4.55
C ASP A 81 2.41 -2.10 -4.00
N TYR A 82 1.10 -2.19 -3.74
CA TYR A 82 0.48 -1.33 -2.73
C TYR A 82 0.72 -2.01 -1.39
N VAL A 83 1.89 -1.73 -0.79
CA VAL A 83 2.09 -1.93 0.65
C VAL A 83 0.79 -1.56 1.34
N ALA A 84 0.29 -2.43 2.21
CA ALA A 84 -0.81 -2.12 3.10
C ALA A 84 -0.44 -0.87 3.94
N VAL A 85 -0.61 0.33 3.38
CA VAL A 85 -0.31 1.62 4.03
C VAL A 85 -1.33 1.94 5.13
N GLU A 86 -2.33 1.07 5.34
CA GLU A 86 -3.19 1.12 6.53
C GLU A 86 -3.04 -0.08 7.48
N LYS A 87 -2.01 -0.92 7.34
CA LYS A 87 -1.69 -1.92 8.37
C LYS A 87 -0.20 -1.99 8.68
N THR A 88 0.39 -0.83 8.92
CA THR A 88 1.61 -0.69 9.73
C THR A 88 1.31 -1.06 11.18
N VAL A 89 1.12 -2.35 11.44
CA VAL A 89 1.71 -2.92 12.65
C VAL A 89 3.21 -2.95 12.36
N VAL A 90 3.87 -1.78 12.47
CA VAL A 90 5.31 -1.78 12.61
C VAL A 90 5.55 -2.47 13.94
N SER A 91 5.79 -3.78 13.88
CA SER A 91 6.36 -4.50 14.98
C SER A 91 7.86 -4.45 14.73
N CYS A 92 8.59 -3.73 15.57
CA CYS A 92 10.03 -3.82 15.53
C CYS A 92 10.41 -5.27 15.88
N PRO A 93 11.10 -6.01 15.00
CA PRO A 93 11.52 -7.38 15.30
C PRO A 93 12.48 -7.40 16.49
N PRO A 94 12.70 -8.55 17.15
CA PRO A 94 13.70 -8.67 18.19
C PRO A 94 15.08 -8.22 17.71
N CYS A 95 15.80 -7.46 18.53
CA CYS A 95 17.15 -7.04 18.21
C CYS A 95 18.09 -8.26 18.10
N SER A 96 19.03 -8.21 17.17
CA SER A 96 20.11 -9.20 17.11
C SER A 96 21.04 -9.04 18.30
N THR A 97 21.78 -10.10 18.64
CA THR A 97 22.76 -10.08 19.75
C THR A 97 23.84 -9.02 19.54
N SER A 98 24.24 -8.76 18.30
CA SER A 98 25.21 -7.71 17.97
C SER A 98 24.69 -6.30 18.29
N VAL A 99 23.38 -6.07 18.15
CA VAL A 99 22.74 -4.80 18.52
C VAL A 99 22.55 -4.73 20.03
N CYS A 100 22.08 -5.82 20.67
CA CYS A 100 21.93 -5.90 22.12
C CYS A 100 23.25 -5.60 22.85
N GLN A 101 24.37 -6.16 22.36
CA GLN A 101 25.69 -6.09 22.97
C GLN A 101 26.55 -4.92 22.48
N SER A 102 26.04 -4.10 21.55
CA SER A 102 26.76 -2.90 21.11
C SER A 102 26.67 -1.81 22.18
N ASP A 103 27.75 -1.02 22.33
CA ASP A 103 27.80 0.19 23.17
C ASP A 103 26.79 1.28 22.75
N GLU A 104 26.18 1.10 21.58
CA GLU A 104 25.20 1.97 20.95
C GLU A 104 23.77 1.71 21.46
N ASN A 105 23.50 0.53 22.01
CA ASN A 105 22.22 0.22 22.63
C ASN A 105 22.19 0.69 24.08
N ARG A 106 21.60 1.87 24.30
CA ARG A 106 21.42 2.46 25.64
C ARG A 106 19.97 2.47 26.11
N CYS A 107 19.12 1.69 25.46
CA CYS A 107 17.68 1.75 25.69
C CYS A 107 17.25 0.89 26.89
N PRO A 108 16.41 1.43 27.79
CA PRO A 108 15.93 0.68 28.94
C PRO A 108 14.81 -0.28 28.52
N VAL A 109 15.05 -1.60 28.59
CA VAL A 109 14.05 -2.64 28.26
C VAL A 109 12.72 -2.46 28.98
N ALA A 110 12.74 -2.02 30.24
CA ALA A 110 11.53 -1.94 31.05
C ALA A 110 10.52 -0.87 30.59
N HIS A 111 10.96 0.21 29.93
CA HIS A 111 10.09 1.36 29.63
C HIS A 111 10.25 1.91 28.22
N ALA A 112 11.37 1.63 27.53
CA ALA A 112 11.59 2.02 26.15
C ALA A 112 12.40 0.95 25.40
N PRO A 113 11.82 -0.27 25.20
CA PRO A 113 12.54 -1.39 24.60
C PRO A 113 12.76 -1.25 23.10
N TYR A 114 12.20 -0.26 22.43
CA TYR A 114 12.30 -0.13 20.98
C TYR A 114 13.46 0.79 20.59
N LEU A 115 14.49 0.20 19.97
CA LEU A 115 15.68 0.90 19.48
C LEU A 115 15.52 1.22 18.00
N CYS A 116 15.80 2.45 17.61
CA CYS A 116 15.94 2.81 16.21
C CYS A 116 17.35 2.46 15.72
N THR A 117 17.46 1.69 14.64
CA THR A 117 18.74 1.21 14.09
C THR A 117 19.15 1.94 12.83
N GLU A 118 18.26 2.71 12.21
CA GLU A 118 18.56 3.51 11.03
C GLU A 118 17.66 4.76 10.93
N GLY A 119 18.16 5.84 10.34
CA GLY A 119 17.44 7.12 10.21
C GLY A 119 17.98 8.20 11.14
N ASN A 120 17.29 9.35 11.21
CA ASN A 120 17.76 10.49 12.01
C ASN A 120 17.65 10.28 13.53
N ASN A 121 16.80 9.36 13.98
CA ASN A 121 16.67 8.96 15.37
C ASN A 121 17.44 7.68 15.71
N ILE A 122 18.42 7.27 14.88
CA ILE A 122 19.28 6.12 15.18
C ILE A 122 19.84 6.21 16.60
N GLN A 123 19.90 5.07 17.30
CA GLN A 123 20.23 4.95 18.73
C GLN A 123 19.19 5.53 19.69
N GLY A 124 18.09 6.07 19.18
CA GLY A 124 16.94 6.54 19.96
C GLY A 124 16.09 5.40 20.50
N CYS A 125 15.49 5.64 21.66
CA CYS A 125 14.62 4.68 22.37
C CYS A 125 13.17 5.13 22.34
N SER A 126 12.25 4.17 22.23
CA SER A 126 10.81 4.43 22.26
C SER A 126 10.08 3.44 23.17
N PRO A 127 9.03 3.87 23.91
CA PRO A 127 8.14 3.00 24.69
C PRO A 127 7.21 2.14 23.83
N VAL A 128 7.03 2.51 22.56
CA VAL A 128 6.20 1.82 21.58
C VAL A 128 7.02 1.55 20.32
N PRO A 129 6.63 0.60 19.46
CA PRO A 129 7.33 0.40 18.20
C PRO A 129 7.47 1.72 17.42
N TRP A 130 8.63 1.93 16.81
CA TRP A 130 8.89 3.14 16.03
C TRP A 130 7.91 3.23 14.86
N LYS A 131 7.41 4.43 14.58
CA LYS A 131 6.76 4.67 13.30
C LYS A 131 7.87 4.71 12.26
N LEU A 132 7.96 3.68 11.41
CA LEU A 132 8.97 3.68 10.37
C LEU A 132 8.64 4.70 9.31
N ASP A 133 9.58 5.60 9.09
CA ASP A 133 9.58 6.51 7.97
C ASP A 133 11.01 6.79 7.50
N PRO A 134 11.23 7.10 6.21
CA PRO A 134 12.57 7.25 5.64
C PRO A 134 13.41 8.40 6.24
N VAL A 135 12.82 9.24 7.10
CA VAL A 135 13.47 10.43 7.66
C VAL A 135 13.77 10.22 9.14
N GLN A 136 12.81 9.79 9.94
CA GLN A 136 12.94 9.75 11.39
C GLN A 136 13.56 8.43 11.86
N CYS A 137 12.99 7.31 11.46
CA CYS A 137 13.51 5.99 11.81
C CYS A 137 13.13 5.04 10.68
N SER A 138 14.08 4.64 9.84
CA SER A 138 13.80 3.75 8.71
C SER A 138 13.81 2.29 9.12
N GLU A 139 14.53 1.95 10.19
CA GLU A 139 14.58 0.61 10.78
C GLU A 139 14.58 0.65 12.31
N CYS A 140 13.93 -0.32 12.93
CA CYS A 140 13.90 -0.48 14.39
C CYS A 140 13.96 -1.94 14.81
N CYS A 141 14.36 -2.18 16.06
CA CYS A 141 14.26 -3.48 16.71
C CYS A 141 13.78 -3.35 18.17
N GLN A 142 13.26 -4.44 18.74
CA GLN A 142 12.81 -4.53 20.12
C GLN A 142 13.83 -5.30 20.95
N LEU A 143 14.25 -4.70 22.06
CA LEU A 143 15.09 -5.31 23.06
C LEU A 143 14.24 -6.21 23.95
N THR A 144 14.67 -7.46 24.08
CA THR A 144 14.08 -8.45 25.01
C THR A 144 14.98 -8.57 26.25
N GLU A 145 14.49 -9.24 27.29
CA GLU A 145 15.29 -9.53 28.49
C GLU A 145 16.56 -10.34 28.15
N GLU A 146 16.52 -11.13 27.06
CA GLU A 146 17.67 -11.86 26.51
C GLU A 146 18.83 -10.96 26.08
N CYS A 147 18.59 -9.66 25.81
CA CYS A 147 19.68 -8.71 25.56
C CYS A 147 20.52 -8.44 26.82
N PHE A 148 20.04 -8.78 28.02
CA PHE A 148 20.65 -8.46 29.31
C PHE A 148 21.01 -9.69 30.15
N GLU A 149 20.53 -10.88 29.77
CA GLU A 149 20.98 -12.14 30.37
C GLU A 149 22.40 -12.46 29.87
N ASN A 150 23.38 -12.27 30.76
CA ASN A 150 24.76 -12.79 30.62
C ASN A 150 24.86 -14.17 31.27
#